data_AF-A0A1I2IE86-F1
#
_entry.id   AF-A0A1I2IE86-F1
#
_cell.length_a   1.000
_cell.length_b   1.000
_cell.length_c   1.000
_cell.angle_alpha   90.00
_cell.angle_beta   90.00
_cell.angle_gamma   90.00
#
_symmetry.space_group_name_H-M   'P 1'
#
loop_
_entity.id
_entity.type
_entity.pdbx_description
1 polymer ?
#
loop_
_entity_poly.entity_id
_entity_poly.type
_entity_poly.pdbx_seq_one_letter_code
_entity_poly.pdbx_strand_id
1 'polypeptide(L)'
;MIESAQDPTIYQVIRDQHRAIAEQLDALSREQDVARGQQLFAEVRDALERHARAEEAVFYDIFARGDAEGKALAKDAERDHSQVRQQLAELEAMRADDAEWGAKIEALTRSVTEHVEFEEDKLFAAVEELLDDDQARTLAETFEALQSRVEPEAAA
;
A
#
# COMPACT_ATOMS: atom_id res chain seq x y z
N MET A 1 22.11 11.16 -28.25
CA MET A 1 20.67 11.12 -27.91
C MET A 1 20.63 10.78 -26.44
N ILE A 2 20.27 11.73 -25.60
CA ILE A 2 19.99 11.44 -24.19
C ILE A 2 18.60 10.84 -24.25
N GLU A 3 18.46 9.54 -23.98
CA GLU A 3 17.15 8.98 -23.64
C GLU A 3 16.68 9.78 -22.44
N SER A 4 15.72 10.66 -22.66
CA SER A 4 14.99 11.30 -21.57
C SER A 4 14.48 10.16 -20.71
N ALA A 5 14.89 10.10 -19.44
CA ALA A 5 14.24 9.21 -18.49
C ALA A 5 12.75 9.59 -18.53
N GLN A 6 11.92 8.71 -19.09
CA GLN A 6 10.49 8.92 -19.12
C GLN A 6 9.99 8.90 -17.69
N ASP A 7 9.06 9.78 -17.36
CA ASP A 7 8.43 9.81 -16.05
C ASP A 7 7.81 8.43 -15.74
N PRO A 8 7.87 7.97 -14.48
CA PRO A 8 7.45 6.62 -14.12
C PRO A 8 5.95 6.45 -14.32
N THR A 9 5.53 5.23 -14.67
CA THR A 9 4.11 4.87 -14.67
C THR A 9 3.62 4.60 -13.25
N ILE A 10 2.30 4.63 -13.04
CA ILE A 10 1.72 4.32 -11.74
C ILE A 10 2.16 2.94 -11.21
N TYR A 11 2.30 1.94 -12.09
CA TYR A 11 2.75 0.60 -11.71
C TYR A 11 4.19 0.60 -11.18
N GLN A 12 5.07 1.45 -11.72
CA GLN A 12 6.44 1.57 -11.23
C GLN A 12 6.48 2.26 -9.86
N VAL A 13 5.72 3.35 -9.71
CA VAL A 13 5.59 4.08 -8.43
C VAL A 13 5.06 3.16 -7.33
N ILE A 14 3.98 2.42 -7.60
CA ILE A 14 3.38 1.52 -6.61
C ILE A 14 4.33 0.37 -6.26
N ARG A 15 4.97 -0.29 -7.24
CA ARG A 15 5.97 -1.35 -6.99
C ARG A 15 7.15 -0.88 -6.14
N ASP A 16 7.62 0.34 -6.36
CA ASP A 16 8.71 0.90 -5.54
C ASP A 16 8.23 1.19 -4.11
N GLN A 17 6.96 1.59 -3.91
CA GLN A 17 6.37 1.68 -2.58
C GLN A 17 6.18 0.32 -1.90
N HIS A 18 5.74 -0.71 -2.64
CA HIS A 18 5.67 -2.09 -2.13
C HIS A 18 7.03 -2.55 -1.59
N ARG A 19 8.11 -2.30 -2.35
CA ARG A 19 9.47 -2.63 -1.93
C ARG A 19 9.86 -1.88 -0.66
N ALA A 20 9.61 -0.58 -0.59
CA ALA A 20 9.91 0.23 0.58
C ALA A 20 9.14 -0.25 1.83
N ILE A 21 7.84 -0.54 1.70
CA ILE A 21 7.01 -1.07 2.79
C ILE A 21 7.52 -2.44 3.26
N ALA A 22 7.89 -3.32 2.33
CA ALA A 22 8.47 -4.62 2.67
C ALA A 22 9.79 -4.49 3.46
N GLU A 23 10.65 -3.55 3.07
CA GLU A 23 11.89 -3.24 3.80
C GLU A 23 11.61 -2.68 5.20
N GLN A 24 10.60 -1.81 5.35
CA GLN A 24 10.20 -1.27 6.65
C GLN A 24 9.61 -2.35 7.56
N LEU A 25 8.80 -3.27 7.02
CA LEU A 25 8.26 -4.42 7.76
C LEU A 25 9.36 -5.38 8.20
N ASP A 26 10.36 -5.66 7.35
CA ASP A 26 11.52 -6.48 7.73
C ASP A 26 12.31 -5.80 8.86
N ALA A 27 12.55 -4.49 8.77
CA ALA A 27 13.23 -3.72 9.81
C ALA A 27 12.45 -3.75 11.14
N LEU A 28 11.13 -3.53 11.09
CA LEU A 28 10.26 -3.59 12.25
C LEU A 28 10.27 -4.98 12.91
N SER A 29 10.26 -6.06 12.11
CA SER A 29 10.26 -7.43 12.63
C SER A 29 11.54 -7.82 13.39
N ARG A 30 12.66 -7.14 13.09
CA ARG A 30 13.97 -7.42 13.68
C ARG A 30 14.33 -6.48 14.84
N GLU A 31 13.53 -5.44 15.05
CA GLU A 31 13.78 -4.45 16.09
C GLU A 31 13.49 -5.04 17.48
N GLN A 32 14.41 -4.79 18.43
CA GLN A 32 14.33 -5.29 19.80
C GLN A 32 14.17 -4.15 20.81
N ASP A 33 14.54 -2.92 20.44
CA ASP A 33 14.27 -1.75 21.26
C ASP A 33 12.79 -1.35 21.17
N VAL A 34 12.12 -1.31 22.32
CA VAL A 34 10.68 -1.05 22.41
C VAL A 34 10.30 0.32 21.85
N ALA A 35 11.11 1.34 22.12
CA ALA A 35 10.82 2.70 21.66
C ALA A 35 11.02 2.82 20.15
N ARG A 36 12.10 2.22 19.62
CA ARG A 36 12.36 2.20 18.17
C ARG A 36 11.33 1.34 17.43
N GLY A 37 10.92 0.20 18.01
CA GLY A 37 9.89 -0.66 17.43
C GLY A 37 8.55 0.06 17.30
N GLN A 38 8.13 0.81 18.33
CA GLN A 38 6.94 1.65 18.24
C GLN A 38 7.05 2.75 17.18
N GLN A 39 8.22 3.39 17.07
CA GLN A 39 8.45 4.41 16.05
C GLN A 39 8.38 3.81 14.64
N LEU A 40 9.06 2.69 14.40
CA LEU A 40 9.03 1.97 13.11
C LEU A 40 7.61 1.52 12.75
N PHE A 41 6.84 1.03 13.72
CA PHE A 41 5.45 0.67 13.52
C PHE A 41 4.61 1.88 13.07
N ALA A 42 4.77 3.04 13.72
CA ALA A 42 4.07 4.25 13.33
C ALA A 42 4.43 4.70 11.90
N GLU A 43 5.71 4.56 11.50
CA GLU A 43 6.20 4.83 10.14
C GLU A 43 5.56 3.88 9.11
N VAL A 44 5.54 2.56 9.39
CA VAL A 44 4.91 1.54 8.54
C VAL A 44 3.41 1.78 8.38
N ARG A 45 2.71 2.08 9.48
CA ARG A 45 1.27 2.34 9.48
C ARG A 45 0.91 3.54 8.61
N ASP A 46 1.64 4.65 8.76
CA ASP A 46 1.40 5.86 7.94
C ASP A 46 1.68 5.59 6.46
N ALA A 47 2.74 4.84 6.14
CA ALA A 47 3.06 4.44 4.77
C ALA A 47 1.93 3.58 4.15
N LEU A 48 1.49 2.53 4.84
CA LEU A 48 0.40 1.65 4.39
C LEU A 48 -0.92 2.41 4.21
N GLU A 49 -1.27 3.31 5.12
CA GLU A 49 -2.53 4.05 5.04
C GLU A 49 -2.53 5.07 3.88
N ARG A 50 -1.42 5.78 3.67
CA ARG A 50 -1.27 6.71 2.53
C ARG A 50 -1.31 5.96 1.19
N HIS A 51 -0.63 4.83 1.14
CA HIS A 51 -0.58 3.95 -0.02
C HIS A 51 -1.99 3.47 -0.39
N ALA A 52 -2.64 2.74 0.52
CA ALA A 52 -3.97 2.20 0.31
C ALA A 52 -5.00 3.27 -0.07
N ARG A 53 -5.02 4.43 0.62
CA ARG A 53 -5.95 5.52 0.28
C ARG A 53 -5.74 6.07 -1.13
N ALA A 54 -4.49 6.16 -1.59
CA ALA A 54 -4.19 6.65 -2.92
C ALA A 54 -4.58 5.62 -3.99
N GLU A 55 -4.37 4.33 -3.74
CA GLU A 55 -4.79 3.23 -4.62
C GLU A 55 -6.30 3.16 -4.74
N GLU A 56 -7.01 3.21 -3.61
CA GLU A 56 -8.48 3.24 -3.58
C GLU A 56 -9.04 4.39 -4.41
N ALA A 57 -8.48 5.60 -4.24
CA ALA A 57 -8.92 6.77 -4.96
C ALA A 57 -8.65 6.69 -6.48
N VAL A 58 -7.55 6.07 -6.90
CA VAL A 58 -7.19 5.93 -8.31
C VAL A 58 -7.92 4.75 -8.96
N PHE A 59 -7.78 3.55 -8.40
CA PHE A 59 -8.27 2.33 -9.01
C PHE A 59 -9.79 2.19 -8.92
N TYR A 60 -10.46 2.66 -7.86
CA TYR A 60 -11.91 2.51 -7.77
C TYR A 60 -12.66 3.31 -8.85
N ASP A 61 -12.17 4.49 -9.25
CA ASP A 61 -12.78 5.24 -10.36
C ASP A 61 -12.61 4.52 -11.69
N ILE A 62 -11.45 3.90 -11.93
CA ILE A 62 -11.16 3.12 -13.14
C ILE A 62 -12.08 1.91 -13.20
N PHE A 63 -12.15 1.12 -12.12
CA PHE A 63 -12.94 -0.11 -12.10
C PHE A 63 -14.45 0.14 -11.99
N ALA A 64 -14.91 1.26 -11.40
CA ALA A 64 -16.32 1.64 -11.44
C ALA A 64 -16.85 1.78 -12.88
N ARG A 65 -15.96 2.20 -13.81
CA ARG A 65 -16.23 2.36 -15.24
C ARG A 65 -15.96 1.07 -16.04
N GLY A 66 -15.30 0.09 -15.44
CA GLY A 66 -14.99 -1.22 -16.01
C GLY A 66 -16.14 -2.22 -15.99
N ASP A 67 -15.84 -3.44 -16.43
CA ASP A 67 -16.77 -4.57 -16.47
C ASP A 67 -16.96 -5.25 -15.10
N ALA A 68 -17.63 -6.40 -15.08
CA ALA A 68 -17.91 -7.12 -13.84
C ALA A 68 -16.63 -7.72 -13.20
N GLU A 69 -15.63 -8.06 -14.02
CA GLU A 69 -14.39 -8.67 -13.56
C GLU A 69 -13.50 -7.62 -12.88
N GLY A 70 -13.31 -6.45 -13.51
CA GLY A 70 -12.58 -5.34 -12.90
C GLY A 70 -13.19 -4.88 -11.57
N LYS A 71 -14.54 -4.85 -11.47
CA LYS A 71 -15.23 -4.54 -10.20
C LYS A 71 -15.02 -5.58 -9.12
N ALA A 72 -14.89 -6.86 -9.48
CA ALA A 72 -14.59 -7.92 -8.53
C ALA A 72 -13.16 -7.77 -8.00
N LEU A 73 -12.18 -7.50 -8.87
CA LEU A 73 -10.80 -7.27 -8.48
C LEU A 73 -10.65 -6.10 -7.51
N ALA A 74 -11.29 -4.96 -7.81
CA ALA A 74 -11.28 -3.79 -6.92
C ALA A 74 -11.85 -4.08 -5.53
N LYS A 75 -12.94 -4.87 -5.47
CA LYS A 75 -13.57 -5.26 -4.21
C LYS A 75 -12.70 -6.24 -3.41
N ASP A 76 -11.95 -7.09 -4.10
CA ASP A 76 -11.00 -7.98 -3.44
C ASP A 76 -9.85 -7.17 -2.82
N ALA A 77 -9.27 -6.21 -3.55
CA ALA A 77 -8.27 -5.28 -3.01
C ALA A 77 -8.82 -4.46 -1.81
N GLU A 78 -10.06 -3.95 -1.89
CA GLU A 78 -10.73 -3.23 -0.78
C GLU A 78 -10.81 -4.05 0.50
N ARG A 79 -11.15 -5.33 0.36
CA ARG A 79 -11.25 -6.24 1.49
C ARG A 79 -9.86 -6.46 2.11
N ASP A 80 -8.85 -6.63 1.28
CA ASP A 80 -7.49 -6.89 1.75
C ASP A 80 -6.91 -5.64 2.45
N HIS A 81 -7.14 -4.43 1.94
CA HIS A 81 -6.86 -3.18 2.64
C HIS A 81 -7.57 -3.11 4.00
N SER A 82 -8.85 -3.47 4.05
CA SER A 82 -9.62 -3.46 5.30
C SER A 82 -9.05 -4.42 6.33
N GLN A 83 -8.56 -5.60 5.90
CA GLN A 83 -7.88 -6.56 6.75
C GLN A 83 -6.55 -6.00 7.28
N VAL A 84 -5.74 -5.38 6.42
CA VAL A 84 -4.48 -4.74 6.83
C VAL A 84 -4.75 -3.63 7.86
N ARG A 85 -5.74 -2.77 7.63
CA ARG A 85 -6.14 -1.72 8.59
C ARG A 85 -6.59 -2.28 9.94
N GLN A 86 -7.30 -3.40 9.95
CA GLN A 86 -7.68 -4.07 11.19
C GLN A 86 -6.44 -4.54 11.96
N GLN A 87 -5.46 -5.17 11.29
CA GLN A 87 -4.22 -5.63 11.92
C GLN A 87 -3.38 -4.46 12.44
N LEU A 88 -3.34 -3.34 11.70
CA LEU A 88 -2.69 -2.11 12.15
C LEU A 88 -3.35 -1.56 13.41
N ALA A 89 -4.67 -1.51 13.48
CA ALA A 89 -5.38 -1.05 14.68
C ALA A 89 -5.14 -1.96 15.90
N GLU A 90 -5.03 -3.27 15.69
CA GLU A 90 -4.67 -4.21 16.75
C GLU A 90 -3.25 -3.94 17.27
N LEU A 91 -2.27 -3.77 16.38
CA LEU A 91 -0.89 -3.45 16.75
C LEU A 91 -0.76 -2.08 17.42
N GLU A 92 -1.51 -1.07 16.98
CA GLU A 92 -1.49 0.26 17.61
C GLU A 92 -1.93 0.24 19.07
N ALA A 93 -2.85 -0.66 19.43
CA ALA A 93 -3.30 -0.84 20.81
C ALA A 93 -2.31 -1.63 21.69
N MET A 94 -1.21 -2.14 21.12
CA MET A 94 -0.21 -2.98 21.78
C MET A 94 1.09 -2.23 22.05
N ARG A 95 1.88 -2.74 23.01
CA ARG A 95 3.25 -2.31 23.21
C ARG A 95 4.21 -3.23 22.44
N ALA A 96 5.34 -2.68 21.99
CA ALA A 96 6.36 -3.46 21.29
C ALA A 96 7.07 -4.53 22.16
N ASP A 97 6.85 -4.51 23.48
CA ASP A 97 7.29 -5.57 24.41
C ASP A 97 6.22 -6.61 24.73
N ASP A 98 5.01 -6.51 24.16
CA ASP A 98 3.98 -7.53 24.34
C ASP A 98 4.38 -8.85 23.67
N ALA A 99 4.08 -9.97 24.33
CA ALA A 99 4.47 -11.30 23.87
C ALA A 99 3.90 -11.67 22.48
N GLU A 100 2.77 -11.06 22.10
CA GLU A 100 2.11 -11.28 20.81
C GLU A 100 2.57 -10.32 19.70
N TRP A 101 3.36 -9.28 20.03
CA TRP A 101 3.76 -8.22 19.10
C TRP A 101 4.44 -8.77 17.84
N GLY A 102 5.46 -9.61 18.01
CA GLY A 102 6.18 -10.22 16.89
C GLY A 102 5.27 -11.07 15.99
N ALA A 103 4.39 -11.88 16.59
CA ALA A 103 3.46 -12.71 15.84
C ALA A 103 2.42 -11.88 15.06
N LYS A 104 2.01 -10.73 15.59
CA LYS A 104 1.12 -9.78 14.93
C LYS A 104 1.79 -9.05 13.78
N ILE A 105 3.07 -8.67 13.91
CA ILE A 105 3.86 -8.15 12.80
C ILE A 105 3.99 -9.19 11.70
N GLU A 106 4.30 -10.45 12.02
CA GLU A 106 4.40 -11.52 11.02
C GLU A 106 3.07 -11.75 10.27
N ALA A 107 1.94 -11.64 10.98
CA ALA A 107 0.62 -11.74 10.37
C ALA A 107 0.32 -10.54 9.44
N LEU A 108 0.65 -9.32 9.87
CA LEU A 108 0.56 -8.11 9.06
C LEU A 108 1.41 -8.24 7.79
N THR A 109 2.69 -8.61 7.94
CA THR A 109 3.62 -8.76 6.81
C THR A 109 3.07 -9.74 5.78
N ARG A 110 2.51 -10.87 6.22
CA ARG A 110 1.90 -11.84 5.31
C ARG A 110 0.72 -11.26 4.55
N SER A 111 -0.20 -10.59 5.24
CA SER A 111 -1.36 -9.98 4.60
C SER A 111 -0.97 -8.90 3.59
N VAL A 112 0.06 -8.09 3.91
CA VAL A 112 0.62 -7.12 2.96
C VAL A 112 1.26 -7.81 1.76
N THR A 113 2.05 -8.87 1.97
CA THR A 113 2.65 -9.63 0.86
C THR A 113 1.61 -10.26 -0.06
N GLU A 114 0.60 -10.93 0.50
CA GLU A 114 -0.49 -11.55 -0.27
C GLU A 114 -1.26 -10.51 -1.09
N HIS A 115 -1.51 -9.34 -0.50
CA HIS A 115 -2.15 -8.22 -1.17
C HIS A 115 -1.29 -7.66 -2.33
N VAL A 116 -0.01 -7.39 -2.08
CA VAL A 116 0.95 -6.93 -3.11
C VAL A 116 1.02 -7.90 -4.28
N GLU A 117 1.11 -9.20 -4.02
CA GLU A 117 1.13 -10.23 -5.08
C GLU A 117 -0.16 -10.21 -5.91
N PHE A 118 -1.33 -10.09 -5.25
CA PHE A 118 -2.60 -9.97 -5.95
C PHE A 118 -2.65 -8.74 -6.86
N GLU A 119 -2.20 -7.59 -6.37
CA GLU A 119 -2.24 -6.36 -7.13
C GLU A 119 -1.31 -6.41 -8.34
N GLU A 120 -0.05 -6.82 -8.13
CA GLU A 120 0.94 -6.86 -9.20
C GLU A 120 0.60 -7.88 -10.29
N ASP A 121 0.00 -9.03 -9.92
CA ASP A 121 -0.30 -10.11 -10.87
C ASP A 121 -1.68 -9.99 -11.53
N LYS A 122 -2.67 -9.40 -10.84
CA LYS A 122 -4.07 -9.38 -11.28
C LYS A 122 -4.56 -7.98 -11.56
N LEU A 123 -4.42 -7.09 -10.57
CA LEU A 123 -4.97 -5.74 -10.66
C LEU A 123 -4.25 -4.95 -11.74
N PHE A 124 -2.92 -4.93 -11.73
CA PHE A 124 -2.13 -4.17 -12.70
C PHE A 124 -2.31 -4.70 -14.11
N ALA A 125 -2.31 -6.02 -14.30
CA ALA A 125 -2.57 -6.63 -15.60
C ALA A 125 -3.93 -6.20 -16.17
N ALA A 126 -4.98 -6.15 -15.34
CA ALA A 126 -6.29 -5.69 -15.78
C ALA A 126 -6.31 -4.19 -16.12
N VAL A 127 -5.58 -3.35 -15.38
CA VAL A 127 -5.51 -1.90 -15.65
C VAL A 127 -4.63 -1.61 -16.88
N GLU A 128 -3.56 -2.36 -17.11
CA GLU A 128 -2.66 -2.24 -18.28
C GLU A 128 -3.41 -2.48 -19.60
N GLU A 129 -4.47 -3.29 -19.61
CA GLU A 129 -5.34 -3.46 -20.79
C GLU A 129 -6.27 -2.26 -21.05
N LEU A 130 -6.44 -1.37 -20.06
CA LEU A 130 -7.36 -0.23 -20.12
C LEU A 130 -6.68 1.11 -20.37
N LEU A 131 -5.38 1.22 -20.05
CA LEU A 131 -4.64 2.46 -20.08
C LEU A 131 -3.46 2.40 -21.05
N ASP A 132 -3.22 3.50 -21.76
CA ASP A 132 -1.94 3.72 -22.43
C ASP A 132 -0.88 4.28 -21.46
N ASP A 133 0.38 4.30 -21.91
CA ASP A 133 1.51 4.77 -21.11
C ASP A 133 1.36 6.22 -20.60
N ASP A 134 0.76 7.11 -21.39
CA ASP A 134 0.60 8.52 -21.02
C ASP A 134 -0.48 8.69 -19.94
N GLN A 135 -1.57 7.91 -20.04
CA GLN A 135 -2.58 7.80 -18.98
C GLN A 135 -1.98 7.22 -17.71
N ALA A 136 -1.17 6.15 -17.81
CA ALA A 136 -0.52 5.52 -16.66
C ALA A 136 0.46 6.47 -15.95
N ARG A 137 1.17 7.34 -16.69
CA ARG A 137 2.03 8.41 -16.12
C ARG A 137 1.20 9.50 -15.43
N THR A 138 0.11 9.95 -16.05
CA THR A 138 -0.80 10.95 -15.46
C THR A 138 -1.40 10.45 -14.14
N LEU A 139 -1.72 9.16 -14.07
CA LEU A 139 -2.18 8.53 -12.83
C LEU A 139 -1.10 8.45 -11.77
N ALA A 140 0.18 8.26 -12.15
CA ALA A 140 1.29 8.30 -11.21
C ALA A 140 1.37 9.67 -10.50
N GLU A 141 1.29 10.77 -11.25
CA GLU A 141 1.26 12.12 -10.68
C GLU A 141 0.05 12.33 -9.75
N THR A 142 -1.12 11.81 -10.14
CA THR A 142 -2.35 11.88 -9.35
C THR A 142 -2.21 11.12 -8.04
N PHE A 143 -1.65 9.91 -8.10
CA PHE A 143 -1.38 9.03 -6.96
C PHE A 143 -0.46 9.72 -5.94
N GLU A 144 0.69 10.24 -6.38
CA GLU A 144 1.64 10.96 -5.52
C GLU A 144 1.02 12.23 -4.89
N ALA A 145 0.21 12.95 -5.66
CA ALA A 145 -0.50 14.13 -5.17
C ALA A 145 -1.55 13.79 -4.10
N LEU A 146 -2.21 12.63 -4.21
CA LEU A 146 -3.15 12.15 -3.20
C LEU A 146 -2.44 11.82 -1.89
N GLN A 147 -1.29 11.17 -1.93
CA GLN A 147 -0.50 10.83 -0.74
C GLN A 147 -0.03 12.05 0.04
N SER A 148 0.29 13.13 -0.66
CA SER A 148 0.70 14.42 -0.08
C SER A 148 -0.46 15.17 0.59
N ARG A 149 -1.71 14.83 0.23
CA ARG A 149 -2.94 15.47 0.73
C ARG A 149 -3.58 14.72 1.90
N VAL A 150 -3.15 13.50 2.17
CA VAL A 150 -3.55 12.78 3.38
C VAL A 150 -2.86 13.47 4.57
N GLU A 151 -3.50 14.47 5.15
CA GLU A 151 -3.10 14.98 6.46
C GLU A 151 -3.06 13.79 7.43
N PRO A 152 -2.04 13.66 8.31
CA PRO A 152 -2.06 12.62 9.32
C PRO A 152 -3.36 12.75 10.11
N GLU A 153 -4.10 11.64 10.22
CA GLU A 153 -5.29 11.59 11.06
C GLU A 153 -4.83 11.98 12.47
N ALA A 154 -5.23 13.18 12.91
CA ALA A 154 -4.79 13.73 14.17
C ALA A 154 -5.20 12.75 15.26
N ALA A 155 -4.20 12.18 15.95
CA ALA A 155 -4.40 11.39 17.15
C ALA A 155 -5.28 12.22 18.11
N ALA A 156 -6.54 11.80 18.25
CA ALA A 156 -7.53 12.38 19.14
C ALA A 156 -7.52 11.66 20.49
#